data_AF-A0A9W6NPU9-F1
#
_entry.id   AF-A0A9W6NPU9-F1
#
_cell.length_a   1.000
_cell.length_b   1.000
_cell.length_c   1.000
_cell.angle_alpha   90.00
_cell.angle_beta   90.00
_cell.angle_gamma   90.00
#
_symmetry.space_group_name_H-M   'P 1'
#
loop_
_entity.id
_entity.type
_entity.pdbx_description
1 polymer ?
#
loop_
_entity_poly.entity_id
_entity_poly.type
_entity_poly.pdbx_seq_one_letter_code
_entity_poly.pdbx_strand_id
1 'polypeptide(L)'
;MTIRRRLALWFAAAMAGTGAVVVLATPASAHGALMQPGSRQYLCWKDGLNATGAIQPKNPACAAAVAQQGTNSLYNWFAMLRSDGAGRTSGFIPDNKMCSADAKLYDFSGFDLVRTDWPLTHLTAGATMEFDYSNWAAHPGTFYLYVTKDGFDPSQPITWNSLESTPFLQVTNPPQVGSVGTNDGHYYWSGKLPTGKSGRHIIYSVWSRSDSTETFYGCSDVTFDGGNGQVTGVGDGNPGSTATPTNGGPTSRPPSSPSSPGASSSSPGNTGGGGNAGCTASYTVTSSWSGGFQADIKVTNTGTAPTSSWKVGWNYTGGQTVAQGWNATVTQSGTAVSAANVSWNGAIPAGGSTNFGMLGNGSAGTAPTLSCAANGGTPTTGSPTASSSPSRSTSASASASTGPTQGGQTCTTAAFCDGFESQTGSTVSGVWGTSYANCQGSGTATVDSSVAHSGSKSVRIDGKGGYCNHVLVKPAKDLSGLGSVWYGRFYVRHTTALPAQHVAFAALKDSGDGGKDLRMGGQNGALQWNRESDDATLPAQSPNGVAQSRPLPTNSWNCVEFMVDGRGLLTTWLNGTAIPGLTVDGTPTADIDQQWLARSWKPAPQDLRLGWEAYGDGDDTLWYDDVAVGAQRIGC
;
A
#
# COMPACT_ATOMS: atom_id res chain seq x y z
N MET A 1 20.45 -19.03 -77.95
CA MET A 1 19.16 -18.55 -77.39
C MET A 1 19.11 -18.87 -75.90
N THR A 2 19.13 -17.84 -75.05
CA THR A 2 18.51 -17.70 -73.71
C THR A 2 18.37 -18.97 -72.82
N ILE A 3 19.23 -19.21 -71.82
CA ILE A 3 19.26 -18.74 -70.41
C ILE A 3 18.41 -19.57 -69.40
N ARG A 4 19.16 -20.13 -68.43
CA ARG A 4 18.84 -20.56 -67.03
C ARG A 4 18.14 -21.90 -66.75
N ARG A 5 18.93 -22.90 -66.32
CA ARG A 5 18.52 -23.95 -65.37
C ARG A 5 19.61 -24.18 -64.29
N ARG A 6 19.11 -24.54 -63.11
CA ARG A 6 19.64 -24.32 -61.76
C ARG A 6 20.64 -25.40 -61.33
N LEU A 7 21.65 -25.00 -60.55
CA LEU A 7 22.56 -25.87 -59.81
C LEU A 7 21.81 -26.62 -58.69
N ALA A 8 22.13 -27.90 -58.56
CA ALA A 8 21.67 -28.80 -57.52
C ALA A 8 22.84 -29.23 -56.63
N LEU A 9 22.48 -29.61 -55.39
CA LEU A 9 23.21 -30.43 -54.43
C LEU A 9 24.33 -29.74 -53.64
N TRP A 10 24.01 -29.37 -52.40
CA TRP A 10 24.94 -29.44 -51.28
C TRP A 10 24.28 -30.06 -50.05
N PHE A 11 25.11 -30.82 -49.35
CA PHE A 11 24.87 -31.78 -48.28
C PHE A 11 24.26 -31.18 -47.01
N ALA A 12 23.53 -32.06 -46.31
CA ALA A 12 23.05 -31.87 -44.95
C ALA A 12 24.19 -31.68 -43.94
N ALA A 13 24.09 -30.64 -43.12
CA ALA A 13 24.73 -30.57 -41.82
C ALA A 13 23.67 -30.14 -40.80
N ALA A 14 23.38 -31.04 -39.86
CA ALA A 14 22.49 -30.79 -38.74
C ALA A 14 23.10 -29.73 -37.81
N MET A 15 22.45 -28.58 -37.67
CA MET A 15 22.67 -27.70 -36.52
C MET A 15 21.68 -28.08 -35.43
N ALA A 16 22.19 -28.79 -34.42
CA ALA A 16 21.61 -28.80 -33.09
C ALA A 16 21.77 -27.38 -32.52
N GLY A 17 20.78 -26.52 -32.78
CA GLY A 17 20.64 -25.26 -32.07
C GLY A 17 20.12 -25.56 -30.67
N THR A 18 21.01 -25.60 -29.69
CA THR A 18 20.66 -25.42 -28.27
C THR A 18 19.99 -24.06 -28.14
N GLY A 19 18.67 -24.05 -28.17
CA GLY A 19 17.88 -22.91 -27.74
C GLY A 19 18.13 -22.70 -26.26
N ALA A 20 19.11 -21.85 -25.94
CA ALA A 20 19.25 -21.30 -24.60
C ALA A 20 17.98 -20.49 -24.34
N VAL A 21 17.01 -21.11 -23.66
CA VAL A 21 15.92 -20.39 -23.01
C VAL A 21 16.59 -19.53 -21.95
N VAL A 22 16.87 -18.28 -22.30
CA VAL A 22 17.22 -17.26 -21.32
C VAL A 22 15.94 -17.00 -20.55
N VAL A 23 15.76 -17.72 -19.45
CA VAL A 23 14.79 -17.37 -18.42
C VAL A 23 15.30 -16.06 -17.83
N LEU A 24 14.80 -14.95 -18.34
CA LEU A 24 14.96 -13.66 -17.68
C LEU A 24 14.18 -13.76 -16.37
N ALA A 25 14.89 -13.93 -15.25
CA ALA A 25 14.30 -13.84 -13.93
C ALA A 25 13.56 -12.49 -13.82
N THR A 26 12.28 -12.55 -13.46
CA THR A 26 11.52 -11.35 -13.13
C THR A 26 11.95 -10.85 -11.75
N PRO A 27 12.13 -9.54 -11.52
CA PRO A 27 12.43 -9.01 -10.21
C PRO A 27 11.18 -9.20 -9.35
N ALA A 28 11.12 -10.31 -8.63
CA ALA A 28 10.27 -10.40 -7.47
C ALA A 28 10.85 -9.40 -6.45
N SER A 29 10.15 -8.33 -6.08
CA SER A 29 10.72 -7.30 -5.20
C SER A 29 11.01 -7.86 -3.79
N ALA A 30 12.23 -7.66 -3.31
CA ALA A 30 12.64 -8.00 -1.95
C ALA A 30 12.58 -6.77 -1.05
N HIS A 31 12.45 -6.99 0.26
CA HIS A 31 12.34 -5.90 1.22
C HIS A 31 12.87 -6.34 2.58
N GLY A 32 13.79 -5.56 3.11
CA GLY A 32 14.34 -5.74 4.44
C GLY A 32 15.44 -4.75 4.76
N ALA A 33 15.63 -4.48 6.06
CA ALA A 33 16.74 -3.71 6.59
C ALA A 33 17.23 -4.35 7.90
N LEU A 34 18.47 -4.04 8.31
CA LEU A 34 19.01 -4.51 9.57
C LEU A 34 18.21 -3.90 10.74
N MET A 35 17.70 -4.77 11.61
CA MET A 35 16.87 -4.45 12.78
C MET A 35 17.68 -4.52 14.08
N GLN A 36 18.69 -5.39 14.13
CA GLN A 36 19.62 -5.52 15.25
C GLN A 36 21.04 -5.82 14.76
N PRO A 37 22.02 -4.90 14.97
CA PRO A 37 21.85 -3.52 15.41
C PRO A 37 21.06 -2.69 14.38
N GLY A 38 20.08 -1.92 14.84
CA GLY A 38 19.11 -1.24 13.98
C GLY A 38 19.75 -0.23 13.02
N SER A 39 19.35 -0.30 11.75
CA SER A 39 19.73 0.66 10.70
C SER A 39 19.09 2.04 10.91
N ARG A 40 19.68 3.10 10.33
CA ARG A 40 19.15 4.47 10.41
C ARG A 40 17.69 4.54 9.99
N GLN A 41 17.35 3.95 8.84
CA GLN A 41 15.98 3.97 8.33
C GLN A 41 15.00 3.24 9.24
N TYR A 42 15.39 2.10 9.83
CA TYR A 42 14.56 1.36 10.76
C TYR A 42 14.39 2.08 12.11
N LEU A 43 15.47 2.59 12.70
CA LEU A 43 15.42 3.29 13.98
C LEU A 43 14.70 4.63 13.87
N CYS A 44 14.84 5.35 12.76
CA CYS A 44 14.07 6.56 12.51
C CYS A 44 12.59 6.29 12.23
N TRP A 45 12.25 5.14 11.62
CA TRP A 45 10.86 4.70 11.53
C TRP A 45 10.29 4.40 12.93
N LYS A 46 11.03 3.66 13.78
CA LYS A 46 10.64 3.40 15.17
C LYS A 46 10.49 4.66 16.00
N ASP A 47 11.38 5.63 15.81
CA ASP A 47 11.36 6.92 16.50
C ASP A 47 10.17 7.78 16.08
N GLY A 48 9.86 7.81 14.77
CA GLY A 48 8.86 8.69 14.21
C GLY A 48 7.44 8.12 14.16
N LEU A 49 7.26 6.79 14.11
CA LEU A 49 5.93 6.21 13.95
C LEU A 49 5.08 6.46 15.19
N ASN A 50 4.03 7.26 15.03
CA ASN A 50 3.08 7.54 16.10
C ASN A 50 1.85 6.61 16.03
N ALA A 51 0.97 6.72 17.02
CA ALA A 51 -0.22 5.87 17.14
C ALA A 51 -1.23 6.04 15.98
N THR A 52 -1.16 7.12 15.20
CA THR A 52 -2.01 7.33 14.02
C THR A 52 -1.37 6.81 12.73
N GLY A 53 -0.18 6.21 12.81
CA GLY A 53 0.61 5.80 11.65
C GLY A 53 1.34 6.96 10.96
N ALA A 54 1.32 8.18 11.53
CA ALA A 54 2.09 9.29 10.97
C ALA A 54 3.56 9.22 11.40
N ILE A 55 4.47 9.64 10.53
CA ILE A 55 5.90 9.75 10.84
C ILE A 55 6.18 11.16 11.37
N GLN A 56 6.51 11.23 12.65
CA GLN A 56 6.85 12.44 13.40
C GLN A 56 8.10 12.17 14.26
N PRO A 57 9.30 12.21 13.67
CA PRO A 57 10.53 11.90 14.39
C PRO A 57 10.76 12.85 15.57
N LYS A 58 11.22 12.27 16.68
CA LYS A 58 11.63 12.98 17.90
C LYS A 58 13.14 13.20 17.90
N ASN A 59 13.90 12.23 17.37
CA ASN A 59 15.34 12.34 17.20
C ASN A 59 15.70 13.46 16.19
N PRO A 60 16.64 14.37 16.52
CA PRO A 60 16.97 15.49 15.64
C PRO A 60 17.60 15.08 14.30
N ALA A 61 18.38 13.99 14.25
CA ALA A 61 18.93 13.48 13.01
C ALA A 61 17.84 12.85 12.13
N CYS A 62 16.93 12.08 12.71
CA CYS A 62 15.77 11.55 12.00
C CYS A 62 14.84 12.66 11.49
N ALA A 63 14.60 13.70 12.30
CA ALA A 63 13.83 14.86 11.89
C ALA A 63 14.51 15.63 10.74
N ALA A 64 15.84 15.78 10.78
CA ALA A 64 16.61 16.37 9.68
C ALA A 64 16.54 15.52 8.40
N ALA A 65 16.59 14.19 8.53
CA ALA A 65 16.43 13.28 7.39
C ALA A 65 15.06 13.44 6.73
N VAL A 66 13.98 13.44 7.52
CA VAL A 66 12.61 13.65 7.03
C VAL A 66 12.44 15.03 6.40
N ALA A 67 13.06 16.08 6.97
CA ALA A 67 13.02 17.41 6.39
C ALA A 67 13.68 17.48 5.00
N GLN A 68 14.67 16.62 4.73
CA GLN A 68 15.35 16.55 3.43
C GLN A 68 14.58 15.69 2.41
N GLN A 69 14.09 14.53 2.83
CA GLN A 69 13.63 13.48 1.90
C GLN A 69 12.12 13.18 1.97
N GLY A 70 11.39 13.87 2.86
CA GLY A 70 10.00 13.55 3.18
C GLY A 70 9.85 12.31 4.07
N THR A 71 8.60 11.86 4.24
CA THR A 71 8.27 10.73 5.13
C THR A 71 8.18 9.39 4.41
N ASN A 72 8.04 9.38 3.08
CA ASN A 72 7.76 8.18 2.30
C ASN A 72 8.83 7.08 2.46
N SER A 73 10.10 7.45 2.59
CA SER A 73 11.19 6.50 2.82
C SER A 73 11.11 5.79 4.17
N LEU A 74 10.45 6.39 5.17
CA LEU A 74 10.21 5.75 6.46
C LEU A 74 8.95 4.87 6.45
N TYR A 75 7.96 5.15 5.59
CA TYR A 75 6.89 4.18 5.31
C TYR A 75 7.41 2.94 4.59
N ASN A 76 8.51 3.09 3.85
CA ASN A 76 9.16 2.05 3.08
C ASN A 76 10.59 1.80 3.60
N TRP A 77 10.77 1.80 4.93
CA TRP A 77 12.09 1.68 5.58
C TRP A 77 12.84 0.39 5.20
N PHE A 78 12.12 -0.62 4.74
CA PHE A 78 12.65 -1.90 4.25
C PHE A 78 13.07 -1.88 2.76
N ALA A 79 12.91 -0.76 2.05
CA ALA A 79 13.09 -0.65 0.59
C ALA A 79 14.34 0.13 0.17
N MET A 80 15.37 0.18 1.01
CA MET A 80 16.66 0.80 0.65
C MET A 80 17.48 -0.12 -0.24
N LEU A 81 17.18 -0.09 -1.53
CA LEU A 81 17.68 -1.06 -2.51
C LEU A 81 18.24 -0.43 -3.79
N ARG A 82 19.03 -1.24 -4.50
CA ARG A 82 19.41 -1.05 -5.90
C ARG A 82 19.02 -2.30 -6.67
N SER A 83 18.04 -2.19 -7.57
CA SER A 83 17.62 -3.29 -8.46
C SER A 83 18.75 -3.72 -9.40
N ASP A 84 19.69 -2.81 -9.67
CA ASP A 84 20.92 -3.05 -10.44
C ASP A 84 22.13 -3.40 -9.54
N GLY A 85 21.97 -3.70 -8.26
CA GLY A 85 23.10 -3.87 -7.33
C GLY A 85 24.08 -4.98 -7.71
N ALA A 86 23.58 -6.20 -7.96
CA ALA A 86 24.32 -7.43 -8.22
C ALA A 86 25.43 -7.69 -7.20
N GLY A 87 25.17 -7.38 -5.92
CA GLY A 87 26.13 -7.48 -4.81
C GLY A 87 27.25 -6.43 -4.83
N ARG A 88 27.23 -5.46 -5.76
CA ARG A 88 28.28 -4.45 -5.90
C ARG A 88 28.21 -3.42 -4.78
N THR A 89 29.38 -2.91 -4.39
CA THR A 89 29.58 -2.01 -3.26
C THR A 89 30.50 -0.85 -3.67
N SER A 90 31.80 -0.95 -3.36
CA SER A 90 32.81 0.04 -3.73
C SER A 90 32.94 0.16 -5.25
N GLY A 91 33.08 1.39 -5.74
CA GLY A 91 33.09 1.72 -7.17
C GLY A 91 31.72 1.68 -7.84
N PHE A 92 30.65 1.34 -7.11
CA PHE A 92 29.27 1.36 -7.60
C PHE A 92 28.42 2.38 -6.84
N ILE A 93 28.32 2.26 -5.52
CA ILE A 93 27.70 3.31 -4.69
C ILE A 93 28.76 4.38 -4.41
N PRO A 94 28.50 5.67 -4.69
CA PRO A 94 29.45 6.73 -4.39
C PRO A 94 29.77 6.87 -2.90
N ASP A 95 30.94 7.44 -2.59
CA ASP A 95 31.24 7.91 -1.23
C ASP A 95 30.15 8.89 -0.76
N ASN A 96 29.88 8.89 0.55
CA ASN A 96 28.79 9.64 1.17
C ASN A 96 27.38 9.34 0.63
N LYS A 97 27.20 8.26 -0.15
CA LYS A 97 25.89 7.74 -0.58
C LYS A 97 25.62 6.33 -0.09
N MET A 98 26.47 5.85 0.83
CA MET A 98 26.39 4.49 1.34
C MET A 98 25.12 4.28 2.17
N CYS A 99 24.74 5.26 2.99
CA CYS A 99 23.61 5.15 3.91
C CYS A 99 22.25 5.44 3.26
N SER A 100 22.23 5.97 2.04
CA SER A 100 21.05 6.01 1.16
C SER A 100 21.07 4.93 0.07
N ALA A 101 22.16 4.16 -0.04
CA ALA A 101 22.46 3.26 -1.14
C ALA A 101 22.53 3.92 -2.54
N ASP A 102 22.53 5.25 -2.62
CA ASP A 102 22.19 5.98 -3.85
C ASP A 102 20.89 5.41 -4.48
N ALA A 103 19.92 5.06 -3.63
CA ALA A 103 18.67 4.42 -4.02
C ALA A 103 17.91 5.28 -5.03
N LYS A 104 17.27 4.61 -5.99
CA LYS A 104 16.56 5.28 -7.10
C LYS A 104 15.04 5.30 -6.93
N LEU A 105 14.52 4.43 -6.06
CA LEU A 105 13.09 4.26 -5.89
C LEU A 105 12.49 5.27 -4.91
N TYR A 106 12.98 5.25 -3.66
CA TYR A 106 12.61 6.23 -2.65
C TYR A 106 13.79 7.16 -2.39
N ASP A 107 13.50 8.40 -2.01
CA ASP A 107 14.53 9.31 -1.54
C ASP A 107 14.96 8.92 -0.11
N PHE A 108 16.14 8.30 -0.02
CA PHE A 108 16.83 7.98 1.22
C PHE A 108 17.98 8.94 1.51
N SER A 109 18.12 10.05 0.77
CA SER A 109 19.28 10.95 0.83
C SER A 109 19.47 11.64 2.18
N GLY A 110 18.41 11.77 2.98
CA GLY A 110 18.48 12.28 4.35
C GLY A 110 19.30 11.37 5.28
N PHE A 111 19.41 10.08 4.97
CA PHE A 111 20.24 9.16 5.74
C PHE A 111 21.74 9.29 5.45
N ASP A 112 22.14 10.05 4.44
CA ASP A 112 23.54 10.41 4.18
C ASP A 112 24.03 11.61 5.01
N LEU A 113 23.13 12.26 5.78
CA LEU A 113 23.50 13.42 6.59
C LEU A 113 24.61 13.06 7.60
N VAL A 114 25.68 13.86 7.59
CA VAL A 114 26.81 13.73 8.51
C VAL A 114 26.42 14.35 9.85
N ARG A 115 26.03 13.49 10.79
CA ARG A 115 25.54 13.87 12.10
C ARG A 115 26.00 12.88 13.15
N THR A 116 26.13 13.36 14.38
CA THR A 116 26.58 12.58 15.53
C THR A 116 25.45 12.27 16.52
N ASP A 117 24.21 12.63 16.20
CA ASP A 117 23.03 12.45 17.04
C ASP A 117 21.99 11.50 16.41
N TRP A 118 22.43 10.65 15.46
CA TRP A 118 21.64 9.51 15.01
C TRP A 118 21.32 8.55 16.18
N PRO A 119 20.15 7.87 16.15
CA PRO A 119 19.90 6.74 17.05
C PRO A 119 21.03 5.72 16.99
N LEU A 120 21.41 5.17 18.13
CA LEU A 120 22.68 4.46 18.31
C LEU A 120 22.46 3.15 19.07
N THR A 121 23.10 2.06 18.63
CA THR A 121 23.15 0.79 19.39
C THR A 121 24.45 0.65 20.19
N HIS A 122 24.36 0.33 21.47
CA HIS A 122 25.50 0.15 22.39
C HIS A 122 25.98 -1.31 22.37
N LEU A 123 27.27 -1.53 22.12
CA LEU A 123 27.86 -2.85 21.85
C LEU A 123 29.14 -3.10 22.66
N THR A 124 29.50 -4.37 22.77
CA THR A 124 30.76 -4.84 23.36
C THR A 124 31.63 -5.46 22.28
N ALA A 125 32.84 -4.93 22.08
CA ALA A 125 33.77 -5.46 21.08
C ALA A 125 34.13 -6.92 21.39
N GLY A 126 34.13 -7.78 20.37
CA GLY A 126 34.43 -9.21 20.51
C GLY A 126 33.31 -10.06 21.13
N ALA A 127 32.21 -9.46 21.61
CA ALA A 127 31.07 -10.20 22.13
C ALA A 127 30.30 -10.90 20.99
N THR A 128 29.60 -11.97 21.34
CA THR A 128 28.62 -12.60 20.45
C THR A 128 27.26 -11.95 20.70
N MET A 129 26.55 -11.62 19.62
CA MET A 129 25.16 -11.14 19.68
C MET A 129 24.31 -11.82 18.60
N GLU A 130 23.00 -11.70 18.75
CA GLU A 130 22.04 -12.03 17.70
C GLU A 130 21.85 -10.83 16.77
N PHE A 131 21.84 -11.11 15.46
CA PHE A 131 21.58 -10.14 14.41
C PHE A 131 20.22 -10.42 13.78
N ASP A 132 19.45 -9.36 13.61
CA ASP A 132 18.10 -9.43 13.04
C ASP A 132 18.06 -8.59 11.77
N TYR A 133 17.53 -9.16 10.69
CA TYR A 133 17.33 -8.47 9.42
C TYR A 133 15.90 -8.69 8.95
N SER A 134 15.14 -7.62 8.72
CA SER A 134 13.72 -7.72 8.36
C SER A 134 13.49 -8.64 7.16
N ASN A 135 12.46 -9.47 7.24
CA ASN A 135 12.01 -10.32 6.14
C ASN A 135 10.70 -9.79 5.52
N TRP A 136 10.52 -8.47 5.43
CA TRP A 136 9.30 -7.85 4.90
C TRP A 136 8.85 -8.46 3.56
N ALA A 137 9.81 -8.74 2.66
CA ALA A 137 9.62 -9.72 1.62
C ALA A 137 10.82 -10.67 1.63
N ALA A 138 10.56 -11.95 1.90
CA ALA A 138 11.61 -12.95 2.06
C ALA A 138 12.15 -13.44 0.71
N HIS A 139 13.48 -13.45 0.57
CA HIS A 139 14.18 -13.93 -0.62
C HIS A 139 15.47 -14.68 -0.25
N PRO A 140 15.98 -15.57 -1.12
CA PRO A 140 17.27 -16.21 -0.90
C PRO A 140 18.42 -15.23 -1.18
N GLY A 141 19.51 -15.35 -0.43
CA GLY A 141 20.69 -14.52 -0.63
C GLY A 141 21.71 -14.58 0.50
N THR A 142 22.72 -13.74 0.38
CA THR A 142 23.82 -13.62 1.32
C THR A 142 23.82 -12.23 1.95
N PHE A 143 23.94 -12.20 3.28
CA PHE A 143 24.04 -11.00 4.10
C PHE A 143 25.50 -10.80 4.49
N TYR A 144 26.02 -9.60 4.27
CA TYR A 144 27.38 -9.19 4.60
C TYR A 144 27.33 -7.98 5.54
N LEU A 145 28.07 -8.05 6.66
CA LEU A 145 28.21 -6.93 7.58
C LEU A 145 29.67 -6.46 7.61
N TYR A 146 29.87 -5.18 7.32
CA TYR A 146 31.13 -4.47 7.40
C TYR A 146 31.11 -3.52 8.59
N VAL A 147 32.29 -3.08 9.04
CA VAL A 147 32.42 -2.09 10.11
C VAL A 147 33.43 -1.03 9.68
N THR A 148 33.25 0.20 10.15
CA THR A 148 34.27 1.24 10.01
C THR A 148 35.60 0.89 10.70
N LYS A 149 36.71 1.37 10.14
CA LYS A 149 38.07 1.23 10.68
C LYS A 149 38.24 1.99 12.00
N ASP A 150 39.28 1.64 12.75
CA ASP A 150 39.67 2.38 13.96
C ASP A 150 40.09 3.80 13.60
N GLY A 151 39.75 4.77 14.46
CA GLY A 151 39.96 6.20 14.19
C GLY A 151 38.93 6.82 13.25
N PHE A 152 37.83 6.12 12.93
CA PHE A 152 36.69 6.71 12.22
C PHE A 152 36.13 7.92 12.98
N ASP A 153 35.97 9.04 12.26
CA ASP A 153 35.37 10.26 12.78
C ASP A 153 33.90 10.36 12.32
N PRO A 154 32.91 10.21 13.23
CA PRO A 154 31.50 10.28 12.88
C PRO A 154 31.03 11.70 12.47
N SER A 155 31.90 12.71 12.58
CA SER A 155 31.65 14.06 12.06
C SER A 155 32.10 14.25 10.61
N GLN A 156 32.60 13.19 9.96
CA GLN A 156 32.97 13.17 8.54
C GLN A 156 32.04 12.27 7.72
N PRO A 157 31.92 12.53 6.41
CA PRO A 157 31.28 11.60 5.47
C PRO A 157 31.83 10.17 5.59
N ILE A 158 30.93 9.18 5.56
CA ILE A 158 31.36 7.78 5.39
C ILE A 158 31.81 7.56 3.94
N THR A 159 32.96 6.93 3.77
CA THR A 159 33.53 6.57 2.47
C THR A 159 33.85 5.08 2.46
N TRP A 160 34.07 4.50 1.28
CA TRP A 160 34.55 3.13 1.18
C TRP A 160 35.91 2.92 1.85
N ASN A 161 36.73 3.97 1.90
CA ASN A 161 38.01 3.94 2.62
C ASN A 161 37.83 3.94 4.15
N SER A 162 36.67 4.40 4.65
CA SER A 162 36.33 4.38 6.08
C SER A 162 35.95 2.97 6.57
N LEU A 163 35.55 2.05 5.69
CA LEU A 163 35.19 0.67 6.04
C LEU A 163 36.39 -0.28 6.01
N GLU A 164 36.35 -1.30 6.86
CA GLU A 164 37.18 -2.50 6.68
C GLU A 164 36.87 -3.14 5.31
N SER A 165 37.92 -3.57 4.61
CA SER A 165 37.79 -4.13 3.24
C SER A 165 37.09 -5.48 3.18
N THR A 166 36.95 -6.16 4.32
CA THR A 166 36.31 -7.48 4.43
C THR A 166 35.15 -7.40 5.41
N PRO A 167 34.02 -8.07 5.12
CA PRO A 167 32.94 -8.17 6.08
C PRO A 167 33.42 -8.96 7.30
N PHE A 168 33.07 -8.51 8.50
CA PHE A 168 33.38 -9.26 9.72
C PHE A 168 32.40 -10.41 9.94
N LEU A 169 31.23 -10.36 9.30
CA LEU A 169 30.21 -11.41 9.37
C LEU A 169 29.55 -11.59 8.00
N GLN A 170 29.33 -12.86 7.65
CA GLN A 170 28.64 -13.28 6.43
C GLN A 170 27.74 -14.47 6.76
N VAL A 171 26.49 -14.44 6.28
CA VAL A 171 25.56 -15.57 6.39
C VAL A 171 24.74 -15.70 5.11
N THR A 172 24.47 -16.93 4.67
CA THR A 172 23.64 -17.20 3.49
C THR A 172 22.40 -17.94 3.91
N ASN A 173 21.23 -17.46 3.48
CA ASN A 173 19.92 -18.03 3.81
C ASN A 173 19.76 -18.36 5.32
N PRO A 174 19.98 -17.39 6.23
CA PRO A 174 19.73 -17.59 7.66
C PRO A 174 18.27 -18.03 7.92
N PRO A 175 18.01 -18.69 9.06
CA PRO A 175 16.65 -19.01 9.47
C PRO A 175 15.82 -17.74 9.68
N GLN A 176 14.50 -17.89 9.64
CA GLN A 176 13.53 -16.81 9.82
C GLN A 176 12.64 -17.10 11.01
N VAL A 177 12.19 -16.04 11.68
CA VAL A 177 11.18 -16.08 12.73
C VAL A 177 10.20 -14.93 12.53
N GLY A 178 8.95 -15.16 12.92
CA GLY A 178 7.85 -14.25 12.59
C GLY A 178 7.42 -14.35 11.13
N SER A 179 6.21 -13.86 10.87
CA SER A 179 5.63 -13.91 9.54
C SER A 179 6.28 -12.90 8.60
N VAL A 180 6.57 -13.33 7.37
CA VAL A 180 7.01 -12.47 6.27
C VAL A 180 6.00 -11.33 6.06
N GLY A 181 6.50 -10.12 5.80
CA GLY A 181 5.71 -8.90 5.70
C GLY A 181 5.39 -8.24 7.04
N THR A 182 5.54 -8.90 8.18
CA THR A 182 5.20 -8.24 9.45
C THR A 182 6.34 -7.33 9.94
N ASN A 183 5.99 -6.35 10.77
CA ASN A 183 6.98 -5.46 11.42
C ASN A 183 7.98 -6.22 12.30
N ASP A 184 7.60 -7.39 12.81
CA ASP A 184 8.40 -8.22 13.70
C ASP A 184 9.09 -9.39 12.97
N GLY A 185 8.72 -9.67 11.71
CA GLY A 185 9.31 -10.73 10.92
C GLY A 185 10.76 -10.43 10.55
N HIS A 186 11.66 -11.38 10.80
CA HIS A 186 13.07 -11.22 10.49
C HIS A 186 13.81 -12.55 10.25
N TYR A 187 14.87 -12.45 9.48
CA TYR A 187 15.99 -13.37 9.53
C TYR A 187 16.79 -13.16 10.81
N TYR A 188 17.26 -14.24 11.42
CA TYR A 188 18.08 -14.16 12.63
C TYR A 188 19.31 -15.06 12.56
N TRP A 189 20.43 -14.62 13.12
CA TRP A 189 21.62 -15.44 13.30
C TRP A 189 22.54 -14.91 14.41
N SER A 190 23.29 -15.82 15.03
CA SER A 190 24.31 -15.43 16.00
C SER A 190 25.63 -15.10 15.30
N GLY A 191 26.29 -14.01 15.71
CA GLY A 191 27.57 -13.60 15.14
C GLY A 191 28.48 -12.91 16.16
N LYS A 192 29.79 -13.00 15.93
CA LYS A 192 30.79 -12.36 16.78
C LYS A 192 31.10 -10.95 16.25
N LEU A 193 31.01 -9.96 17.12
CA LEU A 193 31.42 -8.59 16.83
C LEU A 193 32.94 -8.49 16.69
N PRO A 194 33.45 -7.52 15.90
CA PRO A 194 34.89 -7.29 15.78
C PRO A 194 35.54 -7.00 17.13
N THR A 195 36.73 -7.54 17.37
CA THR A 195 37.54 -7.24 18.56
C THR A 195 38.28 -5.91 18.40
N GLY A 196 38.66 -5.27 19.50
CA GLY A 196 39.53 -4.08 19.48
C GLY A 196 38.84 -2.77 19.09
N LYS A 197 37.55 -2.79 18.73
CA LYS A 197 36.76 -1.58 18.46
C LYS A 197 36.44 -0.84 19.75
N SER A 198 36.39 0.50 19.68
CA SER A 198 36.00 1.35 20.81
C SER A 198 35.35 2.64 20.31
N GLY A 199 34.38 3.17 21.07
CA GLY A 199 33.68 4.39 20.68
C GLY A 199 32.81 4.21 19.44
N ARG A 200 32.57 5.30 18.70
CA ARG A 200 31.55 5.36 17.66
C ARG A 200 32.02 4.79 16.32
N HIS A 201 31.17 3.98 15.73
CA HIS A 201 31.39 3.29 14.47
C HIS A 201 30.08 3.16 13.69
N ILE A 202 30.19 2.81 12.41
CA ILE A 202 29.04 2.39 11.59
C ILE A 202 29.23 0.92 11.21
N ILE A 203 28.16 0.14 11.39
CA ILE A 203 28.03 -1.18 10.76
C ILE A 203 27.27 -0.99 9.45
N TYR A 204 27.86 -1.45 8.35
CA TYR A 204 27.28 -1.35 7.02
C TYR A 204 26.80 -2.73 6.56
N SER A 205 25.52 -2.84 6.26
CA SER A 205 24.88 -4.07 5.83
C SER A 205 24.68 -4.12 4.32
N VAL A 206 24.88 -5.31 3.74
CA VAL A 206 24.60 -5.60 2.32
C VAL A 206 23.89 -6.95 2.25
N TRP A 207 22.69 -6.97 1.67
CA TRP A 207 21.99 -8.22 1.34
C TRP A 207 21.95 -8.40 -0.17
N SER A 208 22.75 -9.33 -0.68
CA SER A 208 22.82 -9.68 -2.10
C SER A 208 21.93 -10.89 -2.35
N ARG A 209 20.92 -10.73 -3.19
CA ARG A 209 20.04 -11.81 -3.58
C ARG A 209 20.73 -12.80 -4.52
N SER A 210 20.32 -14.06 -4.43
CA SER A 210 20.80 -15.11 -5.34
C SER A 210 19.86 -15.37 -6.52
N ASP A 211 18.65 -14.84 -6.48
CA ASP A 211 17.58 -15.00 -7.47
C ASP A 211 17.33 -13.72 -8.30
N SER A 212 18.04 -12.63 -8.01
CA SER A 212 17.89 -11.32 -8.65
C SER A 212 19.20 -10.53 -8.60
N THR A 213 19.33 -9.50 -9.45
CA THR A 213 20.38 -8.48 -9.32
C THR A 213 20.08 -7.47 -8.22
N GLU A 214 18.93 -7.52 -7.58
CA GLU A 214 18.58 -6.59 -6.51
C GLU A 214 19.47 -6.78 -5.27
N THR A 215 19.91 -5.67 -4.67
CA THR A 215 20.75 -5.66 -3.47
C THR A 215 20.27 -4.60 -2.50
N PHE A 216 20.20 -4.93 -1.21
CA PHE A 216 19.78 -4.03 -0.12
C PHE A 216 20.98 -3.57 0.66
N TYR A 217 20.89 -2.35 1.19
CA TYR A 217 21.95 -1.73 1.95
C TYR A 217 21.40 -1.01 3.18
N GLY A 218 22.26 -0.73 4.15
CA GLY A 218 21.87 0.07 5.30
C GLY A 218 23.03 0.35 6.24
N CYS A 219 23.02 1.53 6.85
CA CYS A 219 23.95 1.93 7.89
C CYS A 219 23.29 1.80 9.27
N SER A 220 23.98 1.18 10.22
CA SER A 220 23.61 1.16 11.64
C SER A 220 24.68 1.90 12.45
N ASP A 221 24.31 2.99 13.11
CA ASP A 221 25.21 3.70 14.01
C ASP A 221 25.34 2.90 15.31
N VAL A 222 26.58 2.64 15.72
CA VAL A 222 26.90 1.86 16.93
C VAL A 222 27.99 2.52 17.76
N THR A 223 28.04 2.18 19.05
CA THR A 223 29.17 2.52 19.92
C THR A 223 29.68 1.30 20.65
N PHE A 224 30.99 1.09 20.64
CA PHE A 224 31.65 0.03 21.40
C PHE A 224 32.10 0.58 22.75
N ASP A 225 31.21 0.49 23.74
CA ASP A 225 31.36 1.06 25.08
C ASP A 225 31.05 0.06 26.21
N GLY A 226 30.86 -1.22 25.87
CA GLY A 226 30.50 -2.27 26.82
C GLY A 226 28.99 -2.55 26.88
N GLY A 227 28.21 -1.98 25.97
CA GLY A 227 26.78 -2.30 25.81
C GLY A 227 26.51 -3.71 25.27
N ASN A 228 25.24 -4.10 25.33
CA ASN A 228 24.71 -5.42 24.99
C ASN A 228 23.48 -5.32 24.07
N GLY A 229 23.47 -4.36 23.14
CA GLY A 229 22.40 -4.16 22.16
C GLY A 229 21.38 -3.08 22.54
N GLN A 230 21.59 -2.32 23.62
CA GLN A 230 20.69 -1.22 23.99
C GLN A 230 20.67 -0.15 22.91
N VAL A 231 19.50 0.43 22.65
CA VAL A 231 19.34 1.54 21.70
C VAL A 231 19.10 2.84 22.45
N THR A 232 19.82 3.90 22.09
CA THR A 232 19.59 5.27 22.55
C THR A 232 19.29 6.20 21.38
N GLY A 233 18.72 7.37 21.70
CA GLY A 233 18.34 8.35 20.68
C GLY A 233 17.04 8.02 19.92
N VAL A 234 16.25 7.05 20.39
CA VAL A 234 14.87 6.79 19.94
C VAL A 234 13.90 7.24 21.04
N GLY A 235 12.81 7.92 20.68
CA GLY A 235 11.79 8.39 21.62
C GLY A 235 12.18 9.67 22.36
N ASP A 236 11.54 9.95 23.50
CA ASP A 236 11.78 11.17 24.30
C ASP A 236 13.11 11.16 25.09
N GLY A 237 14.08 10.34 24.67
CA GLY A 237 15.44 10.35 25.23
C GLY A 237 15.64 9.61 26.55
N ASN A 238 14.85 8.57 26.87
CA ASN A 238 15.09 7.76 28.08
C ASN A 238 16.18 6.68 27.82
N PRO A 239 17.35 6.73 28.47
CA PRO A 239 18.37 5.69 28.34
C PRO A 239 17.92 4.44 29.10
N GLY A 240 17.24 3.51 28.43
CA GLY A 240 16.86 2.25 29.08
C GLY A 240 15.74 1.42 28.46
N SER A 241 15.39 1.58 27.18
CA SER A 241 14.51 0.59 26.54
C SER A 241 15.32 -0.65 26.20
N THR A 242 15.47 -1.54 27.18
CA THR A 242 15.81 -2.94 26.93
C THR A 242 14.56 -3.56 26.31
N ALA A 243 14.51 -3.67 24.98
CA ALA A 243 13.52 -4.49 24.32
C ALA A 243 13.94 -5.96 24.49
N THR A 244 13.57 -6.56 25.63
CA THR A 244 13.59 -8.02 25.83
C THR A 244 12.18 -8.54 25.57
N PRO A 245 11.98 -9.63 24.78
CA PRO A 245 10.64 -10.08 24.40
C PRO A 245 10.04 -10.99 25.48
N THR A 246 8.90 -10.61 26.08
CA THR A 246 7.98 -11.57 26.74
C THR A 246 6.56 -11.03 26.95
N ASN A 247 5.60 -11.67 26.26
CA ASN A 247 4.34 -12.25 26.76
C ASN A 247 3.54 -11.59 27.92
N GLY A 248 2.29 -11.19 27.60
CA GLY A 248 1.09 -11.54 28.39
C GLY A 248 0.57 -10.58 29.48
N GLY A 249 -0.57 -9.93 29.21
CA GLY A 249 -1.68 -9.81 30.17
C GLY A 249 -1.91 -8.45 30.87
N PRO A 250 -3.17 -7.97 31.01
CA PRO A 250 -3.48 -6.55 31.26
C PRO A 250 -3.82 -6.23 32.73
N THR A 251 -3.52 -5.01 33.19
CA THR A 251 -4.21 -4.41 34.35
C THR A 251 -4.40 -2.89 34.21
N SER A 252 -5.47 -2.41 34.84
CA SER A 252 -6.26 -1.22 34.56
C SER A 252 -6.07 -0.03 35.53
N ARG A 253 -6.52 1.17 35.08
CA ARG A 253 -7.17 2.29 35.84
C ARG A 253 -6.27 3.48 36.27
N PRO A 254 -6.78 4.74 36.49
CA PRO A 254 -7.76 5.61 35.78
C PRO A 254 -7.18 7.03 35.43
N PRO A 255 -7.91 7.95 34.73
CA PRO A 255 -7.47 9.33 34.51
C PRO A 255 -8.13 10.34 35.47
N SER A 256 -7.41 11.44 35.78
CA SER A 256 -7.93 12.61 36.51
C SER A 256 -7.68 13.91 35.70
N SER A 257 -8.75 14.66 35.40
CA SER A 257 -8.72 16.05 34.88
C SER A 257 -8.33 17.06 35.98
N PRO A 258 -7.99 18.34 35.65
CA PRO A 258 -9.05 19.35 35.51
C PRO A 258 -8.78 20.56 34.56
N SER A 259 -9.90 21.14 34.07
CA SER A 259 -10.27 22.57 33.86
C SER A 259 -9.43 23.59 33.04
N SER A 260 -10.07 24.21 32.03
CA SER A 260 -9.76 25.53 31.44
C SER A 260 -10.37 26.71 32.24
N PRO A 261 -9.94 27.96 31.99
CA PRO A 261 -10.71 28.95 31.18
C PRO A 261 -9.82 29.76 30.19
N GLY A 262 -10.21 30.08 28.95
CA GLY A 262 -10.91 31.32 28.48
C GLY A 262 -9.97 32.56 28.44
N ALA A 263 -9.81 33.42 27.41
CA ALA A 263 -10.45 33.64 26.11
C ALA A 263 -9.62 34.62 25.21
N SER A 264 -9.86 34.56 23.88
CA SER A 264 -9.99 35.63 22.86
C SER A 264 -8.85 36.57 22.37
N SER A 265 -8.67 36.57 21.03
CA SER A 265 -8.54 37.69 20.04
C SER A 265 -7.46 37.34 18.99
N SER A 266 -7.49 37.66 17.69
CA SER A 266 -8.43 38.30 16.76
C SER A 266 -7.95 37.98 15.32
N SER A 267 -8.87 37.93 14.35
CA SER A 267 -8.61 37.67 12.92
C SER A 267 -8.48 38.99 12.13
N PRO A 268 -7.78 38.98 10.98
CA PRO A 268 -8.14 39.80 9.83
C PRO A 268 -8.80 38.95 8.74
N GLY A 269 -9.96 39.42 8.27
CA GLY A 269 -10.77 38.76 7.25
C GLY A 269 -10.29 38.97 5.82
N ASN A 270 -10.77 38.10 4.94
CA ASN A 270 -10.86 38.36 3.51
C ASN A 270 -12.32 38.21 3.07
N THR A 271 -12.78 39.14 2.25
CA THR A 271 -14.17 39.29 1.82
C THR A 271 -14.40 38.58 0.47
N GLY A 272 -15.50 37.82 0.37
CA GLY A 272 -15.98 37.29 -0.90
C GLY A 272 -17.09 36.23 -0.76
N GLY A 273 -18.35 36.65 -0.93
CA GLY A 273 -19.48 35.79 -1.33
C GLY A 273 -20.41 35.29 -0.21
N GLY A 274 -21.51 36.01 0.04
CA GLY A 274 -22.58 35.59 0.94
C GLY A 274 -23.38 34.41 0.39
N GLY A 275 -23.05 33.19 0.83
CA GLY A 275 -23.91 32.01 0.75
C GLY A 275 -24.25 31.53 2.17
N ASN A 276 -25.48 31.07 2.40
CA ASN A 276 -25.85 30.52 3.71
C ASN A 276 -25.19 29.13 3.83
N ALA A 277 -24.40 28.89 4.89
CA ALA A 277 -23.84 27.57 5.15
C ALA A 277 -24.90 26.70 5.82
N GLY A 278 -25.34 25.63 5.15
CA GLY A 278 -26.33 24.68 5.66
C GLY A 278 -25.66 23.37 6.03
N CYS A 279 -26.12 22.70 7.08
CA CYS A 279 -25.63 21.36 7.42
C CYS A 279 -26.77 20.42 7.78
N THR A 280 -26.72 19.20 7.24
CA THR A 280 -27.50 18.06 7.71
C THR A 280 -26.59 16.86 7.94
N ALA A 281 -27.01 15.93 8.79
CA ALA A 281 -26.28 14.69 9.00
C ALA A 281 -27.22 13.49 9.05
N SER A 282 -26.76 12.33 8.58
CA SER A 282 -27.49 11.06 8.65
C SER A 282 -26.66 9.99 9.36
N TYR A 283 -27.31 9.16 10.16
CA TYR A 283 -26.70 8.09 10.94
C TYR A 283 -27.04 6.72 10.36
N THR A 284 -26.06 5.87 10.09
CA THR A 284 -26.27 4.50 9.60
C THR A 284 -25.47 3.51 10.42
N VAL A 285 -26.11 2.49 10.99
CA VAL A 285 -25.41 1.37 11.62
C VAL A 285 -24.94 0.45 10.49
N THR A 286 -23.62 0.31 10.32
CA THR A 286 -23.02 -0.49 9.24
C THR A 286 -22.76 -1.93 9.67
N SER A 287 -22.56 -2.17 10.97
CA SER A 287 -22.42 -3.51 11.54
C SER A 287 -22.80 -3.50 13.03
N SER A 288 -23.21 -4.65 13.56
CA SER A 288 -23.52 -4.82 14.99
C SER A 288 -23.17 -6.23 15.46
N TRP A 289 -22.68 -6.35 16.69
CA TRP A 289 -22.35 -7.62 17.35
C TRP A 289 -22.81 -7.61 18.81
N SER A 290 -22.64 -8.73 19.51
CA SER A 290 -22.98 -8.81 20.93
C SER A 290 -22.14 -7.82 21.73
N GLY A 291 -22.78 -6.79 22.27
CA GLY A 291 -22.14 -5.77 23.10
C GLY A 291 -21.55 -4.56 22.36
N GLY A 292 -21.64 -4.48 21.02
CA GLY A 292 -21.16 -3.30 20.29
C GLY A 292 -21.67 -3.17 18.86
N PHE A 293 -21.40 -2.02 18.24
CA PHE A 293 -21.81 -1.72 16.87
C PHE A 293 -20.88 -0.70 16.21
N GLN A 294 -20.92 -0.64 14.89
CA GLN A 294 -20.28 0.40 14.09
C GLN A 294 -21.34 1.28 13.44
N ALA A 295 -21.14 2.58 13.49
CA ALA A 295 -21.97 3.55 12.81
C ALA A 295 -21.14 4.46 11.91
N ASP A 296 -21.67 4.75 10.73
CA ASP A 296 -21.19 5.76 9.80
C ASP A 296 -22.16 6.96 9.82
N ILE A 297 -21.59 8.16 9.94
CA ILE A 297 -22.32 9.41 9.98
C ILE A 297 -21.89 10.25 8.77
N LYS A 298 -22.81 10.50 7.86
CA LYS A 298 -22.60 11.36 6.70
C LYS A 298 -23.04 12.77 7.03
N VAL A 299 -22.15 13.74 6.84
CA VAL A 299 -22.39 15.18 7.00
C VAL A 299 -22.48 15.81 5.62
N THR A 300 -23.57 16.50 5.32
CA THR A 300 -23.84 17.10 4.01
C THR A 300 -23.98 18.60 4.13
N ASN A 301 -23.28 19.34 3.27
CA ASN A 301 -23.46 20.78 3.16
C ASN A 301 -24.69 21.07 2.27
N THR A 302 -25.78 21.51 2.90
CA THR A 302 -27.02 21.90 2.21
C THR A 302 -27.06 23.39 1.85
N GLY A 303 -26.01 24.13 2.18
CA GLY A 303 -25.83 25.53 1.85
C GLY A 303 -25.37 25.77 0.42
N THR A 304 -25.23 27.05 0.08
CA THR A 304 -24.79 27.50 -1.25
C THR A 304 -23.31 27.89 -1.31
N ALA A 305 -22.60 27.81 -0.19
CA ALA A 305 -21.16 28.08 -0.07
C ALA A 305 -20.46 26.95 0.72
N PRO A 306 -19.15 26.70 0.50
CA PRO A 306 -18.41 25.71 1.27
C PRO A 306 -18.48 25.98 2.77
N THR A 307 -18.54 24.91 3.58
CA THR A 307 -18.32 25.03 5.02
C THR A 307 -16.83 25.31 5.29
N SER A 308 -16.50 25.86 6.45
CA SER A 308 -15.16 25.90 7.03
C SER A 308 -15.04 24.98 8.25
N SER A 309 -16.17 24.69 8.90
CA SER A 309 -16.28 23.68 9.97
C SER A 309 -17.70 23.09 10.02
N TRP A 310 -17.83 21.93 10.65
CA TRP A 310 -19.14 21.34 10.95
C TRP A 310 -19.13 20.65 12.32
N LYS A 311 -20.30 20.59 12.93
CA LYS A 311 -20.53 19.92 14.21
C LYS A 311 -21.87 19.19 14.18
N VAL A 312 -21.85 17.90 14.47
CA VAL A 312 -23.02 17.02 14.58
C VAL A 312 -23.27 16.69 16.04
N GLY A 313 -24.53 16.64 16.46
CA GLY A 313 -24.90 16.24 17.82
C GLY A 313 -26.15 15.36 17.87
N TRP A 314 -26.19 14.41 18.80
CA TRP A 314 -27.35 13.54 19.04
C TRP A 314 -27.38 13.00 20.46
N ASN A 315 -28.47 12.30 20.83
CA ASN A 315 -28.61 11.65 22.12
C ASN A 315 -28.85 10.14 21.94
N TYR A 316 -28.16 9.33 22.73
CA TYR A 316 -28.47 7.91 22.88
C TYR A 316 -29.58 7.69 23.89
N THR A 317 -30.54 6.81 23.55
CA THR A 317 -31.69 6.48 24.40
C THR A 317 -31.64 5.06 24.99
N GLY A 318 -30.73 4.21 24.49
CA GLY A 318 -30.61 2.80 24.87
C GLY A 318 -29.39 2.47 25.73
N GLY A 319 -28.77 3.47 26.37
CA GLY A 319 -27.58 3.28 27.21
C GLY A 319 -26.28 3.03 26.42
N GLN A 320 -26.27 3.34 25.12
CA GLN A 320 -25.06 3.20 24.30
C GLN A 320 -23.96 4.19 24.73
N THR A 321 -22.70 3.76 24.59
CA THR A 321 -21.53 4.63 24.79
C THR A 321 -20.60 4.60 23.57
N VAL A 322 -19.95 5.71 23.25
CA VAL A 322 -18.94 5.77 22.19
C VAL A 322 -17.64 5.17 22.72
N ALA A 323 -17.14 4.14 22.04
CA ALA A 323 -15.86 3.50 22.35
C ALA A 323 -14.70 4.19 21.60
N GLN A 324 -14.92 4.53 20.33
CA GLN A 324 -13.92 5.16 19.47
C GLN A 324 -14.61 5.90 18.32
N GLY A 325 -14.01 6.99 17.83
CA GLY A 325 -14.41 7.66 16.58
C GLY A 325 -13.21 7.89 15.67
N TRP A 326 -13.45 8.04 14.37
CA TRP A 326 -12.44 8.42 13.37
C TRP A 326 -13.03 9.45 12.41
N ASN A 327 -12.17 10.25 11.77
CA ASN A 327 -12.55 11.38 10.89
C ASN A 327 -13.43 12.46 11.58
N ALA A 328 -13.56 12.41 12.90
CA ALA A 328 -14.20 13.45 13.71
C ALA A 328 -13.65 13.37 15.14
N THR A 329 -13.63 14.49 15.85
CA THR A 329 -13.46 14.48 17.30
C THR A 329 -14.83 14.22 17.93
N VAL A 330 -15.05 12.97 18.37
CA VAL A 330 -16.31 12.53 18.99
C VAL A 330 -16.16 12.54 20.51
N THR A 331 -17.07 13.23 21.20
CA THR A 331 -17.14 13.29 22.66
C THR A 331 -18.54 12.93 23.13
N GLN A 332 -18.63 12.28 24.30
CA GLN A 332 -19.90 11.93 24.92
C GLN A 332 -19.91 12.37 26.39
N SER A 333 -21.04 12.95 26.81
CA SER A 333 -21.32 13.26 28.21
C SER A 333 -22.74 12.77 28.55
N GLY A 334 -22.84 11.77 29.42
CA GLY A 334 -24.10 11.05 29.65
C GLY A 334 -24.63 10.46 28.35
N THR A 335 -25.87 10.80 27.99
CA THR A 335 -26.51 10.37 26.73
C THR A 335 -26.16 11.24 25.53
N ALA A 336 -25.62 12.44 25.74
CA ALA A 336 -25.36 13.40 24.68
C ALA A 336 -24.01 13.15 24.00
N VAL A 337 -24.03 13.03 22.67
CA VAL A 337 -22.85 12.84 21.82
C VAL A 337 -22.67 14.05 20.91
N SER A 338 -21.44 14.51 20.76
CA SER A 338 -21.03 15.60 19.88
C SER A 338 -19.84 15.17 19.03
N ALA A 339 -19.92 15.37 17.72
CA ALA A 339 -18.84 15.12 16.78
C ALA A 339 -18.49 16.40 16.01
N ALA A 340 -17.24 16.83 16.05
CA ALA A 340 -16.76 17.98 15.28
C ALA A 340 -15.75 17.53 14.21
N ASN A 341 -15.70 18.27 13.11
CA ASN A 341 -14.72 18.04 12.05
C ASN A 341 -13.29 18.09 12.61
N VAL A 342 -12.41 17.27 12.04
CA VAL A 342 -10.97 17.40 12.22
C VAL A 342 -10.43 18.44 11.23
N SER A 343 -9.17 18.82 11.37
CA SER A 343 -8.59 19.97 10.64
C SER A 343 -8.75 19.90 9.11
N TRP A 344 -8.84 18.70 8.54
CA TRP A 344 -8.84 18.48 7.09
C TRP A 344 -10.21 18.27 6.45
N ASN A 345 -11.28 17.99 7.20
CA ASN A 345 -12.62 17.75 6.65
C ASN A 345 -13.67 18.79 7.04
N GLY A 346 -13.27 19.92 7.62
CA GLY A 346 -14.19 21.01 7.94
C GLY A 346 -14.78 21.69 6.70
N ALA A 347 -14.05 21.64 5.58
CA ALA A 347 -14.48 22.22 4.31
C ALA A 347 -15.22 21.21 3.44
N ILE A 348 -16.54 21.40 3.33
CA ILE A 348 -17.42 20.62 2.45
C ILE A 348 -17.98 21.59 1.40
N PRO A 349 -17.71 21.40 0.09
CA PRO A 349 -18.32 22.21 -0.97
C PRO A 349 -19.85 22.21 -0.90
N ALA A 350 -20.52 23.21 -1.49
CA ALA A 350 -21.98 23.24 -1.58
C ALA A 350 -22.52 21.96 -2.24
N GLY A 351 -23.48 21.27 -1.60
CA GLY A 351 -24.00 19.97 -2.04
C GLY A 351 -23.06 18.78 -1.80
N GLY A 352 -21.83 19.01 -1.34
CA GLY A 352 -20.86 17.98 -1.01
C GLY A 352 -21.17 17.27 0.31
N SER A 353 -20.42 16.21 0.60
CA SER A 353 -20.53 15.50 1.88
C SER A 353 -19.18 14.96 2.34
N THR A 354 -19.05 14.73 3.64
CA THR A 354 -17.97 13.96 4.26
C THR A 354 -18.58 12.92 5.19
N ASN A 355 -17.84 11.87 5.50
CA ASN A 355 -18.27 10.83 6.44
C ASN A 355 -17.27 10.71 7.59
N PHE A 356 -17.79 10.41 8.77
CA PHE A 356 -17.01 9.98 9.91
C PHE A 356 -17.67 8.75 10.52
N GLY A 357 -16.88 7.91 11.18
CA GLY A 357 -17.41 6.70 11.78
C GLY A 357 -17.07 6.59 13.26
N MET A 358 -17.75 5.67 13.91
CA MET A 358 -17.51 5.36 15.31
C MET A 358 -17.87 3.91 15.66
N LEU A 359 -17.22 3.41 16.70
CA LEU A 359 -17.64 2.22 17.43
C LEU A 359 -18.42 2.63 18.67
N GLY A 360 -19.57 1.99 18.89
CA GLY A 360 -20.35 2.12 20.11
C GLY A 360 -20.42 0.82 20.89
N ASN A 361 -20.46 0.90 22.22
CA ASN A 361 -20.80 -0.21 23.10
C ASN A 361 -22.31 -0.25 23.35
N GLY A 362 -22.84 -1.46 23.56
CA GLY A 362 -24.27 -1.72 23.77
C GLY A 362 -25.00 -2.15 22.49
N SER A 363 -26.33 -2.27 22.57
CA SER A 363 -27.15 -2.59 21.40
C SER A 363 -27.30 -1.37 20.49
N ALA A 364 -27.15 -1.55 19.17
CA ALA A 364 -27.23 -0.47 18.19
C ALA A 364 -28.56 0.32 18.28
N GLY A 365 -29.66 -0.35 18.65
CA GLY A 365 -30.97 0.28 18.84
C GLY A 365 -31.50 0.97 17.58
N THR A 366 -32.45 1.89 17.75
CA THR A 366 -32.95 2.74 16.66
C THR A 366 -31.97 3.89 16.40
N ALA A 367 -31.72 4.21 15.13
CA ALA A 367 -30.84 5.31 14.75
C ALA A 367 -31.32 6.65 15.38
N PRO A 368 -30.44 7.41 16.04
CA PRO A 368 -30.81 8.65 16.69
C PRO A 368 -31.09 9.76 15.68
N THR A 369 -31.91 10.74 16.07
CA THR A 369 -32.06 11.98 15.29
C THR A 369 -30.81 12.85 15.46
N LEU A 370 -30.20 13.25 14.35
CA LEU A 370 -29.01 14.10 14.34
C LEU A 370 -29.38 15.58 14.20
N SER A 371 -28.65 16.43 14.92
CA SER A 371 -28.55 17.87 14.65
C SER A 371 -27.22 18.15 13.94
N CYS A 372 -27.17 19.15 13.05
CA CYS A 372 -25.91 19.62 12.49
C CYS A 372 -25.84 21.14 12.44
N ALA A 373 -24.63 21.68 12.59
CA ALA A 373 -24.28 23.08 12.36
C ALA A 373 -23.04 23.20 11.48
N ALA A 374 -23.02 24.18 10.58
CA ALA A 374 -21.84 24.61 9.86
C ALA A 374 -21.27 25.91 10.47
N ASN A 375 -19.95 26.10 10.37
CA ASN A 375 -19.23 27.36 10.64
C ASN A 375 -19.49 27.97 12.03
N GLY A 376 -19.69 27.12 13.05
CA GLY A 376 -19.99 27.57 14.41
C GLY A 376 -21.43 28.06 14.64
N GLY A 377 -22.34 27.83 13.69
CA GLY A 377 -23.77 28.12 13.85
C GLY A 377 -24.45 27.28 14.94
N THR A 378 -25.65 27.68 15.36
CA THR A 378 -26.47 26.88 16.29
C THR A 378 -27.01 25.62 15.60
N PRO A 379 -26.83 24.42 16.18
CA PRO A 379 -27.33 23.18 15.58
C PRO A 379 -28.85 23.20 15.38
N THR A 380 -29.30 22.96 14.15
CA THR A 380 -30.72 22.80 13.83
C THR A 380 -30.99 21.38 13.34
N THR A 381 -32.13 20.81 13.71
CA THR A 381 -32.67 19.57 13.14
C THR A 381 -33.37 19.89 11.82
N GLY A 382 -32.76 19.59 10.67
CA GLY A 382 -33.33 19.90 9.36
C GLY A 382 -34.06 18.72 8.72
N SER A 383 -35.36 18.89 8.45
CA SER A 383 -36.16 18.11 7.49
C SER A 383 -36.13 18.82 6.12
N PRO A 384 -36.10 18.13 4.96
CA PRO A 384 -35.83 18.79 3.68
C PRO A 384 -37.05 19.61 3.24
N THR A 385 -36.87 20.92 3.07
CA THR A 385 -37.84 21.76 2.35
C THR A 385 -37.32 21.99 0.93
N ALA A 386 -38.11 21.58 -0.05
CA ALA A 386 -37.81 21.66 -1.48
C ALA A 386 -37.80 23.12 -1.98
N SER A 387 -36.86 23.45 -2.87
CA SER A 387 -36.98 24.60 -3.76
C SER A 387 -36.47 24.24 -5.15
N SER A 388 -37.23 24.67 -6.14
CA SER A 388 -37.38 24.18 -7.51
C SER A 388 -36.36 24.76 -8.51
N SER A 389 -36.05 23.99 -9.57
CA SER A 389 -35.45 24.51 -10.81
C SER A 389 -35.92 23.68 -12.03
N PRO A 390 -36.09 24.29 -13.23
CA PRO A 390 -37.11 23.87 -14.20
C PRO A 390 -36.62 22.87 -15.27
N SER A 391 -37.62 22.15 -15.78
CA SER A 391 -37.59 21.16 -16.86
C SER A 391 -37.14 21.70 -18.22
N ARG A 392 -36.33 20.91 -18.95
CA ARG A 392 -36.49 20.74 -20.41
C ARG A 392 -36.41 19.28 -20.80
N SER A 393 -37.50 18.84 -21.40
CA SER A 393 -37.75 17.53 -22.01
C SER A 393 -37.22 17.47 -23.44
N THR A 394 -36.65 16.33 -23.81
CA THR A 394 -36.92 15.69 -25.12
C THR A 394 -36.84 14.17 -24.95
N SER A 395 -37.99 13.53 -25.08
CA SER A 395 -38.18 12.09 -25.18
C SER A 395 -37.64 11.53 -26.50
N ALA A 396 -37.10 10.32 -26.47
CA ALA A 396 -37.38 9.30 -27.47
C ALA A 396 -37.31 7.92 -26.81
N SER A 397 -38.42 7.20 -26.94
CA SER A 397 -38.70 5.87 -26.41
C SER A 397 -38.42 4.82 -27.49
N ALA A 398 -37.89 3.65 -27.13
CA ALA A 398 -38.18 2.40 -27.85
C ALA A 398 -37.94 1.19 -26.92
N SER A 399 -39.02 0.45 -26.68
CA SER A 399 -39.11 -0.80 -25.92
C SER A 399 -38.35 -1.96 -26.55
N ALA A 400 -38.03 -2.91 -25.68
CA ALA A 400 -37.47 -4.24 -25.91
C ALA A 400 -38.26 -5.11 -26.91
N SER A 401 -37.55 -6.07 -27.54
CA SER A 401 -38.14 -7.29 -28.10
C SER A 401 -37.40 -8.52 -27.59
N THR A 402 -38.15 -9.50 -27.11
CA THR A 402 -37.71 -10.83 -26.64
C THR A 402 -37.53 -11.83 -27.79
N GLY A 403 -36.54 -12.71 -27.66
CA GLY A 403 -36.34 -13.93 -28.46
C GLY A 403 -35.25 -14.84 -27.82
N PRO A 404 -35.35 -16.19 -27.88
CA PRO A 404 -34.58 -17.10 -27.01
C PRO A 404 -33.22 -17.61 -27.56
N THR A 405 -32.24 -17.69 -26.65
CA THR A 405 -31.04 -18.57 -26.52
C THR A 405 -30.05 -18.80 -27.67
N GLN A 406 -28.77 -18.44 -27.45
CA GLN A 406 -27.60 -19.36 -27.32
C GLN A 406 -26.30 -18.61 -26.94
N GLY A 407 -25.67 -18.95 -25.81
CA GLY A 407 -24.22 -19.22 -25.67
C GLY A 407 -23.13 -18.22 -26.07
N GLY A 408 -23.38 -16.93 -26.25
CA GLY A 408 -22.33 -15.93 -26.48
C GLY A 408 -22.75 -14.55 -26.01
N GLN A 409 -22.13 -14.04 -24.94
CA GLN A 409 -22.27 -12.63 -24.57
C GLN A 409 -21.77 -11.78 -25.74
N THR A 410 -22.65 -10.96 -26.34
CA THR A 410 -22.23 -10.01 -27.37
C THR A 410 -21.63 -8.80 -26.68
N CYS A 411 -20.30 -8.71 -26.69
CA CYS A 411 -19.56 -7.54 -26.23
C CYS A 411 -19.83 -6.38 -27.21
N THR A 412 -20.91 -5.61 -27.00
CA THR A 412 -21.31 -4.56 -27.96
C THR A 412 -20.32 -3.41 -28.04
N THR A 413 -19.48 -3.20 -27.03
CA THR A 413 -18.45 -2.13 -26.99
C THR A 413 -17.07 -2.57 -26.47
N ALA A 414 -16.96 -3.76 -25.87
CA ALA A 414 -15.70 -4.28 -25.32
C ALA A 414 -14.97 -5.19 -26.33
N ALA A 415 -13.64 -5.15 -26.34
CA ALA A 415 -12.82 -6.03 -27.16
C ALA A 415 -12.78 -7.47 -26.66
N PHE A 416 -13.03 -7.65 -25.36
CA PHE A 416 -13.23 -8.92 -24.70
C PHE A 416 -14.26 -8.75 -23.57
N CYS A 417 -15.16 -9.72 -23.42
CA CYS A 417 -16.03 -9.84 -22.27
C CYS A 417 -16.43 -11.30 -22.06
N ASP A 418 -16.54 -11.71 -20.80
CA ASP A 418 -16.93 -13.06 -20.42
C ASP A 418 -17.40 -13.09 -18.96
N GLY A 419 -18.59 -13.67 -18.74
CA GLY A 419 -19.17 -13.93 -17.40
C GLY A 419 -19.11 -15.41 -17.03
N PHE A 420 -18.17 -16.19 -17.58
CA PHE A 420 -17.89 -17.59 -17.22
C PHE A 420 -19.02 -18.62 -17.41
N GLU A 421 -20.18 -18.23 -17.95
CA GLU A 421 -21.33 -19.13 -18.15
C GLU A 421 -21.04 -20.31 -19.09
N SER A 422 -20.01 -20.22 -19.95
CA SER A 422 -19.60 -21.30 -20.84
C SER A 422 -18.76 -22.39 -20.16
N GLN A 423 -18.39 -22.23 -18.89
CA GLN A 423 -17.59 -23.22 -18.17
C GLN A 423 -18.42 -24.48 -17.84
N THR A 424 -17.94 -25.66 -18.24
CA THR A 424 -18.72 -26.92 -18.12
C THR A 424 -18.34 -27.80 -16.93
N GLY A 425 -17.19 -27.58 -16.31
CA GLY A 425 -16.68 -28.33 -15.16
C GLY A 425 -16.15 -27.42 -14.05
N SER A 426 -15.55 -27.99 -13.01
CA SER A 426 -14.95 -27.25 -11.88
C SER A 426 -13.55 -26.69 -12.18
N THR A 427 -12.92 -27.11 -13.28
CA THR A 427 -11.62 -26.61 -13.73
C THR A 427 -11.81 -25.46 -14.71
N VAL A 428 -11.11 -24.35 -14.50
CA VAL A 428 -11.08 -23.20 -15.43
C VAL A 428 -10.53 -23.65 -16.79
N SER A 429 -11.28 -23.40 -17.86
CA SER A 429 -10.97 -23.90 -19.20
C SER A 429 -11.49 -22.99 -20.33
N GLY A 430 -11.29 -23.41 -21.59
CA GLY A 430 -11.82 -22.71 -22.76
C GLY A 430 -11.05 -21.43 -23.07
N VAL A 431 -11.74 -20.30 -23.09
CA VAL A 431 -11.13 -18.97 -23.34
C VAL A 431 -10.32 -18.46 -22.15
N TRP A 432 -10.27 -19.21 -21.05
CA TRP A 432 -9.50 -18.90 -19.84
C TRP A 432 -8.45 -19.98 -19.57
N GLY A 433 -7.32 -19.56 -19.01
CA GLY A 433 -6.28 -20.46 -18.50
C GLY A 433 -5.69 -19.95 -17.19
N THR A 434 -5.06 -20.84 -16.42
CA THR A 434 -4.35 -20.50 -15.19
C THR A 434 -2.88 -20.16 -15.46
N SER A 435 -2.30 -19.32 -14.59
CA SER A 435 -0.93 -18.84 -14.66
C SER A 435 -0.29 -18.91 -13.28
N TYR A 436 0.94 -19.44 -13.25
CA TYR A 436 1.81 -19.56 -12.08
C TYR A 436 3.20 -19.05 -12.47
N ALA A 437 3.43 -17.74 -12.37
CA ALA A 437 4.70 -17.12 -12.70
C ALA A 437 5.81 -17.66 -11.79
N ASN A 438 6.89 -18.17 -12.38
CA ASN A 438 8.11 -18.67 -11.69
C ASN A 438 7.94 -19.95 -10.85
N CYS A 439 6.92 -20.08 -10.01
CA CYS A 439 6.69 -21.25 -9.17
C CYS A 439 5.20 -21.46 -8.88
N GLN A 440 4.85 -22.66 -8.43
CA GLN A 440 3.49 -23.07 -8.07
C GLN A 440 3.47 -23.74 -6.71
N GLY A 441 2.46 -23.41 -5.92
CA GLY A 441 2.23 -23.90 -4.57
C GLY A 441 0.76 -24.30 -4.38
N SER A 442 0.18 -23.95 -3.24
CA SER A 442 -1.13 -24.47 -2.80
C SER A 442 -2.35 -23.65 -3.22
N GLY A 443 -2.18 -22.47 -3.83
CA GLY A 443 -3.32 -21.69 -4.33
C GLY A 443 -4.04 -22.35 -5.50
N THR A 444 -5.36 -22.20 -5.57
CA THR A 444 -6.21 -22.86 -6.57
C THR A 444 -7.12 -21.89 -7.32
N ALA A 445 -7.44 -22.24 -8.57
CA ALA A 445 -8.47 -21.58 -9.37
C ALA A 445 -9.49 -22.61 -9.84
N THR A 446 -10.77 -22.39 -9.52
CA THR A 446 -11.86 -23.30 -9.83
C THR A 446 -13.08 -22.53 -10.35
N VAL A 447 -13.97 -23.22 -11.04
CA VAL A 447 -15.28 -22.69 -11.43
C VAL A 447 -16.25 -23.00 -10.30
N ASP A 448 -16.91 -21.97 -9.78
CA ASP A 448 -17.88 -22.08 -8.70
C ASP A 448 -19.29 -21.81 -9.25
N SER A 449 -20.20 -22.74 -9.01
CA SER A 449 -21.60 -22.63 -9.43
C SER A 449 -22.56 -22.28 -8.28
N SER A 450 -22.03 -22.00 -7.09
CA SER A 450 -22.79 -21.63 -5.90
C SER A 450 -22.73 -20.14 -5.59
N VAL A 451 -21.71 -19.46 -6.12
CA VAL A 451 -21.48 -18.02 -5.97
C VAL A 451 -21.22 -17.46 -7.36
N ALA A 452 -22.09 -16.58 -7.83
CA ALA A 452 -21.94 -15.86 -9.10
C ALA A 452 -22.51 -14.44 -8.94
N HIS A 453 -22.04 -13.49 -9.76
CA HIS A 453 -22.59 -12.15 -9.83
C HIS A 453 -23.77 -12.14 -10.80
N SER A 454 -23.51 -12.49 -12.05
CA SER A 454 -24.54 -12.74 -13.05
C SER A 454 -24.60 -14.24 -13.35
N GLY A 455 -25.71 -14.69 -13.93
CA GLY A 455 -25.86 -16.10 -14.31
C GLY A 455 -25.71 -17.08 -13.15
N SER A 456 -24.88 -18.10 -13.36
CA SER A 456 -24.77 -19.28 -12.49
C SER A 456 -23.33 -19.71 -12.20
N LYS A 457 -22.32 -19.07 -12.81
CA LYS A 457 -20.91 -19.48 -12.70
C LYS A 457 -20.02 -18.27 -12.50
N SER A 458 -19.03 -18.42 -11.63
CA SER A 458 -17.90 -17.49 -11.53
C SER A 458 -16.59 -18.26 -11.39
N VAL A 459 -15.46 -17.56 -11.43
CA VAL A 459 -14.16 -18.14 -11.10
C VAL A 459 -13.84 -17.85 -9.65
N ARG A 460 -13.67 -18.92 -8.85
CA ARG A 460 -13.18 -18.87 -7.49
C ARG A 460 -11.66 -19.05 -7.46
N ILE A 461 -11.02 -18.21 -6.67
CA ILE A 461 -9.60 -18.25 -6.35
C ILE A 461 -9.46 -18.47 -4.84
N ASP A 462 -8.89 -19.61 -4.44
CA ASP A 462 -8.46 -19.81 -3.05
C ASP A 462 -6.99 -19.41 -2.96
N GLY A 463 -6.77 -18.12 -2.65
CA GLY A 463 -5.46 -17.52 -2.50
C GLY A 463 -4.80 -17.87 -1.17
N LYS A 464 -3.47 -18.05 -1.21
CA LYS A 464 -2.65 -18.40 -0.05
C LYS A 464 -1.46 -17.45 0.09
N GLY A 465 -1.09 -17.18 1.33
CA GLY A 465 0.12 -16.43 1.66
C GLY A 465 1.39 -17.11 1.13
N GLY A 466 2.41 -16.34 0.81
CA GLY A 466 3.69 -16.78 0.26
C GLY A 466 3.69 -16.83 -1.27
N TYR A 467 4.73 -16.24 -1.88
CA TYR A 467 4.75 -15.94 -3.31
C TYR A 467 4.40 -17.14 -4.20
N CYS A 468 5.01 -18.32 -3.99
CA CYS A 468 4.76 -19.47 -4.85
C CYS A 468 3.33 -20.01 -4.78
N ASN A 469 2.53 -19.63 -3.78
CA ASN A 469 1.13 -20.05 -3.71
C ASN A 469 0.19 -19.15 -4.51
N HIS A 470 0.71 -18.17 -5.27
CA HIS A 470 -0.12 -17.35 -6.16
C HIS A 470 -0.78 -18.20 -7.25
N VAL A 471 -1.93 -17.73 -7.71
CA VAL A 471 -2.63 -18.27 -8.87
C VAL A 471 -3.42 -17.15 -9.52
N LEU A 472 -3.29 -17.00 -10.83
CA LEU A 472 -4.10 -16.07 -11.62
C LEU A 472 -4.74 -16.79 -12.79
N VAL A 473 -5.93 -16.35 -13.17
CA VAL A 473 -6.60 -16.71 -14.43
C VAL A 473 -6.43 -15.59 -15.45
N LYS A 474 -6.30 -15.96 -16.71
CA LYS A 474 -6.09 -15.03 -17.82
C LYS A 474 -6.89 -15.43 -19.04
N PRO A 475 -7.42 -14.47 -19.81
CA PRO A 475 -8.05 -14.79 -21.08
C PRO A 475 -6.98 -15.24 -22.09
N ALA A 476 -7.32 -16.19 -22.94
CA ALA A 476 -6.49 -16.62 -24.07
C ALA A 476 -6.47 -15.59 -25.20
N LYS A 477 -7.37 -14.60 -25.16
CA LYS A 477 -7.45 -13.50 -26.11
C LYS A 477 -6.19 -12.63 -25.99
N ASP A 478 -5.49 -12.44 -27.09
CA ASP A 478 -4.47 -11.39 -27.21
C ASP A 478 -5.16 -10.03 -27.23
N LEU A 479 -4.81 -9.19 -26.25
CA LEU A 479 -5.38 -7.87 -26.05
C LEU A 479 -4.39 -6.75 -26.42
N SER A 480 -3.15 -7.07 -26.80
CA SER A 480 -2.10 -6.10 -27.13
C SER A 480 -2.47 -5.07 -28.22
N GLY A 481 -3.44 -5.41 -29.08
CA GLY A 481 -3.93 -4.55 -30.16
C GLY A 481 -5.00 -3.52 -29.77
N LEU A 482 -5.40 -3.40 -28.50
CA LEU A 482 -6.51 -2.54 -28.06
C LEU A 482 -6.23 -1.03 -28.22
N GLY A 483 -4.96 -0.65 -28.32
CA GLY A 483 -4.51 0.73 -28.44
C GLY A 483 -3.97 1.30 -27.13
N SER A 484 -3.82 2.63 -27.08
CA SER A 484 -3.18 3.33 -25.96
C SER A 484 -4.11 3.63 -24.79
N VAL A 485 -5.42 3.36 -24.89
CA VAL A 485 -6.38 3.56 -23.81
C VAL A 485 -7.05 2.23 -23.52
N TRP A 486 -6.89 1.76 -22.29
CA TRP A 486 -7.43 0.52 -21.81
C TRP A 486 -8.42 0.78 -20.71
N TYR A 487 -9.62 0.23 -20.85
CA TYR A 487 -10.56 0.06 -19.77
C TYR A 487 -10.65 -1.43 -19.44
N GLY A 488 -10.49 -1.76 -18.17
CA GLY A 488 -10.75 -3.10 -17.65
C GLY A 488 -11.82 -3.02 -16.57
N ARG A 489 -12.74 -3.98 -16.58
CA ARG A 489 -13.81 -4.13 -15.59
C ARG A 489 -13.90 -5.59 -15.17
N PHE A 490 -14.02 -5.84 -13.88
CA PHE A 490 -14.42 -7.14 -13.35
C PHE A 490 -15.25 -6.93 -12.09
N TYR A 491 -16.16 -7.85 -11.82
CA TYR A 491 -16.81 -7.96 -10.53
C TYR A 491 -15.98 -8.87 -9.65
N VAL A 492 -15.72 -8.43 -8.42
CA VAL A 492 -14.97 -9.20 -7.43
C VAL A 492 -15.75 -9.28 -6.12
N ARG A 493 -15.78 -10.48 -5.55
CA ARG A 493 -16.23 -10.75 -4.18
C ARG A 493 -15.08 -11.41 -3.45
N HIS A 494 -14.81 -11.03 -2.21
CA HIS A 494 -13.74 -11.65 -1.42
C HIS A 494 -14.13 -11.81 0.05
N THR A 495 -13.42 -12.65 0.81
CA THR A 495 -13.80 -13.02 2.17
C THR A 495 -13.07 -12.25 3.26
N THR A 496 -11.81 -11.90 3.02
CA THR A 496 -10.91 -11.31 4.01
C THR A 496 -10.74 -9.81 3.71
N ALA A 497 -10.72 -8.97 4.75
CA ALA A 497 -10.39 -7.56 4.54
C ALA A 497 -8.95 -7.43 4.03
N LEU A 498 -8.69 -6.47 3.14
CA LEU A 498 -7.34 -6.24 2.63
C LEU A 498 -6.36 -6.07 3.80
N PRO A 499 -5.22 -6.79 3.81
CA PRO A 499 -4.31 -6.77 4.93
C PRO A 499 -3.50 -5.46 4.97
N ALA A 500 -2.73 -5.30 6.05
CA ALA A 500 -1.68 -4.27 6.08
C ALA A 500 -0.57 -4.56 5.05
N GLN A 501 -0.39 -5.84 4.72
CA GLN A 501 0.60 -6.35 3.79
C GLN A 501 0.25 -6.07 2.34
N HIS A 502 1.28 -6.02 1.49
CA HIS A 502 1.10 -5.91 0.06
C HIS A 502 0.61 -7.25 -0.52
N VAL A 503 -0.59 -7.22 -1.09
CA VAL A 503 -1.19 -8.30 -1.88
C VAL A 503 -1.59 -7.77 -3.25
N ALA A 504 -1.63 -8.63 -4.27
CA ALA A 504 -2.14 -8.31 -5.59
C ALA A 504 -3.25 -9.30 -5.99
N PHE A 505 -4.34 -8.80 -6.55
CA PHE A 505 -5.47 -9.60 -6.98
C PHE A 505 -5.79 -9.41 -8.48
N ALA A 506 -5.19 -8.41 -9.12
CA ALA A 506 -5.13 -8.32 -10.57
C ALA A 506 -3.74 -7.87 -11.05
N ALA A 507 -3.36 -8.28 -12.25
CA ALA A 507 -2.10 -7.90 -12.87
C ALA A 507 -2.28 -7.68 -14.37
N LEU A 508 -1.55 -6.71 -14.92
CA LEU A 508 -1.47 -6.43 -16.34
C LEU A 508 -0.01 -6.52 -16.77
N LYS A 509 0.28 -7.37 -17.75
CA LYS A 509 1.60 -7.42 -18.38
C LYS A 509 1.84 -6.12 -19.14
N ASP A 510 2.87 -5.35 -18.77
CA ASP A 510 3.13 -4.04 -19.36
C ASP A 510 4.37 -4.04 -20.26
N SER A 511 4.16 -3.98 -21.59
CA SER A 511 5.29 -3.85 -22.54
C SER A 511 6.02 -2.51 -22.43
N GLY A 512 5.32 -1.47 -21.96
CA GLY A 512 5.87 -0.15 -21.71
C GLY A 512 6.82 -0.11 -20.52
N ASP A 513 6.88 -1.20 -19.75
CA ASP A 513 7.72 -1.36 -18.57
C ASP A 513 8.58 -2.63 -18.63
N GLY A 514 9.12 -2.95 -19.82
CA GLY A 514 10.01 -4.10 -20.00
C GLY A 514 9.33 -5.45 -19.80
N GLY A 515 8.01 -5.50 -19.94
CA GLY A 515 7.20 -6.68 -19.65
C GLY A 515 7.06 -6.96 -18.16
N LYS A 516 7.21 -5.97 -17.27
CA LYS A 516 6.85 -6.11 -15.86
C LYS A 516 5.36 -5.87 -15.64
N ASP A 517 4.86 -6.36 -14.52
CA ASP A 517 3.44 -6.31 -14.23
C ASP A 517 3.05 -4.97 -13.57
N LEU A 518 2.02 -4.34 -14.09
CA LEU A 518 1.23 -3.34 -13.36
C LEU A 518 0.18 -4.11 -12.54
N ARG A 519 0.26 -4.04 -11.22
CA ARG A 519 -0.51 -4.84 -10.27
C ARG A 519 -1.55 -3.99 -9.56
N MET A 520 -2.78 -4.49 -9.44
CA MET A 520 -3.80 -3.95 -8.55
C MET A 520 -3.99 -4.91 -7.38
N GLY A 521 -4.11 -4.34 -6.19
CA GLY A 521 -4.09 -5.09 -4.97
C GLY A 521 -4.55 -4.29 -3.75
N GLY A 522 -4.01 -4.67 -2.60
CA GLY A 522 -4.23 -3.96 -1.36
C GLY A 522 -2.98 -3.88 -0.50
N GLN A 523 -2.92 -2.83 0.32
CA GLN A 523 -1.94 -2.63 1.37
C GLN A 523 -2.51 -1.63 2.37
N ASN A 524 -2.14 -1.74 3.65
CA ASN A 524 -2.67 -0.88 4.72
C ASN A 524 -4.22 -0.81 4.76
N GLY A 525 -4.90 -1.91 4.39
CA GLY A 525 -6.36 -2.00 4.40
C GLY A 525 -7.07 -1.27 3.26
N ALA A 526 -6.34 -0.72 2.28
CA ALA A 526 -6.92 0.00 1.15
C ALA A 526 -6.43 -0.56 -0.19
N LEU A 527 -7.22 -0.30 -1.26
CA LEU A 527 -6.85 -0.61 -2.63
C LEU A 527 -5.59 0.16 -3.05
N GLN A 528 -4.73 -0.49 -3.82
CA GLN A 528 -3.56 0.16 -4.41
C GLN A 528 -3.25 -0.37 -5.81
N TRP A 529 -2.53 0.45 -6.56
CA TRP A 529 -1.71 0.00 -7.69
C TRP A 529 -0.25 -0.12 -7.25
N ASN A 530 0.48 -1.01 -7.90
CA ASN A 530 1.91 -1.18 -7.75
C ASN A 530 2.53 -1.53 -9.10
N ARG A 531 3.72 -1.01 -9.41
CA ARG A 531 4.52 -1.45 -10.56
C ARG A 531 5.57 -2.44 -10.12
N GLU A 532 5.63 -3.61 -10.74
CA GLU A 532 6.64 -4.62 -10.39
C GLU A 532 8.08 -4.14 -10.69
N SER A 533 8.28 -3.29 -11.71
CA SER A 533 9.63 -2.88 -12.14
C SER A 533 10.38 -2.03 -11.13
N ASP A 534 9.66 -1.17 -10.42
CA ASP A 534 10.21 -0.19 -9.49
C ASP A 534 9.53 -0.24 -8.13
N ASP A 535 8.51 -1.06 -7.90
CA ASP A 535 7.75 -1.15 -6.65
C ASP A 535 7.10 0.18 -6.19
N ALA A 536 6.95 1.15 -7.09
CA ALA A 536 6.16 2.34 -6.77
C ALA A 536 4.71 1.95 -6.50
N THR A 537 4.08 2.57 -5.49
CA THR A 537 2.67 2.38 -5.18
C THR A 537 1.85 3.63 -5.50
N LEU A 538 0.59 3.43 -5.86
CA LEU A 538 -0.40 4.49 -6.01
C LEU A 538 -1.66 4.10 -5.23
N PRO A 539 -2.07 4.87 -4.21
CA PRO A 539 -1.32 6.00 -3.68
C PRO A 539 -0.02 5.55 -2.99
N ALA A 540 0.84 6.51 -2.65
CA ALA A 540 1.93 6.29 -1.73
C ALA A 540 1.38 5.77 -0.38
N GLN A 541 2.10 4.85 0.26
CA GLN A 541 1.68 4.18 1.49
C GLN A 541 1.85 5.04 2.76
N SER A 542 1.61 6.35 2.63
CA SER A 542 1.48 7.29 3.74
C SER A 542 0.03 7.31 4.25
N PRO A 543 -0.26 7.78 5.48
CA PRO A 543 -1.62 8.01 5.95
C PRO A 543 -2.43 8.91 5.03
N ASN A 544 -1.81 9.94 4.44
CA ASN A 544 -2.48 10.85 3.51
C ASN A 544 -2.87 10.11 2.23
N GLY A 545 -1.94 9.36 1.64
CA GLY A 545 -2.15 8.57 0.44
C GLY A 545 -3.20 7.49 0.66
N VAL A 546 -3.04 6.66 1.69
CA VAL A 546 -3.99 5.58 2.05
C VAL A 546 -5.39 6.15 2.30
N ALA A 547 -5.52 7.31 2.95
CA ALA A 547 -6.80 7.97 3.16
C ALA A 547 -7.47 8.48 1.88
N GLN A 548 -6.73 8.68 0.78
CA GLN A 548 -7.31 8.96 -0.53
C GLN A 548 -7.82 7.71 -1.25
N SER A 549 -7.45 6.51 -0.79
CA SER A 549 -7.94 5.24 -1.31
C SER A 549 -9.12 4.69 -0.47
N ARG A 550 -9.56 3.47 -0.76
CA ARG A 550 -10.71 2.82 -0.12
C ARG A 550 -10.47 1.34 0.14
N PRO A 551 -11.03 0.76 1.21
CA PRO A 551 -11.08 -0.69 1.35
C PRO A 551 -11.94 -1.32 0.26
N LEU A 552 -11.65 -2.57 -0.11
CA LEU A 552 -12.53 -3.40 -0.94
C LEU A 552 -13.55 -4.11 -0.02
N PRO A 553 -14.88 -3.85 -0.16
CA PRO A 553 -15.88 -4.46 0.70
C PRO A 553 -15.87 -6.00 0.63
N THR A 554 -15.92 -6.66 1.79
CA THR A 554 -15.95 -8.12 1.86
C THR A 554 -17.37 -8.68 1.68
N ASN A 555 -17.46 -9.96 1.31
CA ASN A 555 -18.69 -10.74 1.28
C ASN A 555 -19.83 -10.13 0.43
N SER A 556 -19.47 -9.30 -0.54
CA SER A 556 -20.36 -8.63 -1.49
C SER A 556 -19.66 -8.52 -2.84
N TRP A 557 -20.44 -8.49 -3.92
CA TRP A 557 -19.91 -8.25 -5.26
C TRP A 557 -19.63 -6.76 -5.44
N ASN A 558 -18.42 -6.44 -5.88
CA ASN A 558 -17.97 -5.09 -6.13
C ASN A 558 -17.48 -4.98 -7.56
N CYS A 559 -17.99 -4.00 -8.28
CA CYS A 559 -17.52 -3.66 -9.62
C CYS A 559 -16.23 -2.84 -9.49
N VAL A 560 -15.11 -3.44 -9.87
CA VAL A 560 -13.84 -2.74 -10.02
C VAL A 560 -13.65 -2.44 -11.49
N GLU A 561 -13.48 -1.16 -11.80
CA GLU A 561 -13.20 -0.70 -13.15
C GLU A 561 -12.00 0.24 -13.13
N PHE A 562 -11.16 0.18 -14.15
CA PHE A 562 -10.02 1.08 -14.27
C PHE A 562 -9.82 1.54 -15.70
N MET A 563 -9.10 2.65 -15.84
CA MET A 563 -8.57 3.18 -17.07
C MET A 563 -7.06 3.29 -16.93
N VAL A 564 -6.32 2.80 -17.94
CA VAL A 564 -4.88 3.01 -18.09
C VAL A 564 -4.64 3.58 -19.48
N ASP A 565 -3.94 4.71 -19.55
CA ASP A 565 -3.62 5.41 -20.79
C ASP A 565 -2.11 5.47 -21.01
N GLY A 566 -1.67 5.33 -22.26
CA GLY A 566 -0.26 5.27 -22.65
C GLY A 566 0.56 6.54 -22.38
N ARG A 567 -0.06 7.62 -21.91
CA ARG A 567 0.60 8.81 -21.35
C ARG A 567 0.93 8.68 -19.87
N GLY A 568 0.55 7.58 -19.23
CA GLY A 568 0.73 7.35 -17.79
C GLY A 568 -0.44 7.80 -16.93
N LEU A 569 -1.57 8.17 -17.54
CA LEU A 569 -2.80 8.47 -16.78
C LEU A 569 -3.46 7.18 -16.34
N LEU A 570 -4.01 7.22 -15.13
CA LEU A 570 -4.69 6.09 -14.53
C LEU A 570 -5.91 6.60 -13.77
N THR A 571 -7.02 5.87 -13.81
CA THR A 571 -8.17 6.16 -12.95
C THR A 571 -8.84 4.86 -12.57
N THR A 572 -9.20 4.73 -11.29
CA THR A 572 -9.89 3.55 -10.77
C THR A 572 -11.25 3.94 -10.20
N TRP A 573 -12.25 3.12 -10.47
CA TRP A 573 -13.59 3.26 -9.93
C TRP A 573 -13.98 1.98 -9.19
N LEU A 574 -14.59 2.17 -8.02
CA LEU A 574 -15.21 1.11 -7.25
C LEU A 574 -16.70 1.39 -7.18
N ASN A 575 -17.50 0.46 -7.68
CA ASN A 575 -18.96 0.58 -7.78
C ASN A 575 -19.37 1.89 -8.47
N GLY A 576 -18.71 2.20 -9.59
CA GLY A 576 -18.95 3.42 -10.39
C GLY A 576 -18.38 4.71 -9.82
N THR A 577 -17.87 4.72 -8.58
CA THR A 577 -17.31 5.91 -7.93
C THR A 577 -15.80 5.95 -8.06
N ALA A 578 -15.25 7.06 -8.55
CA ALA A 578 -13.80 7.23 -8.69
C ALA A 578 -13.12 7.21 -7.32
N ILE A 579 -11.93 6.61 -7.24
CA ILE A 579 -11.09 6.61 -6.05
C ILE A 579 -10.00 7.67 -6.25
N PRO A 580 -10.01 8.77 -5.47
CA PRO A 580 -9.05 9.87 -5.64
C PRO A 580 -7.59 9.42 -5.61
N GLY A 581 -7.22 8.59 -4.63
CA GLY A 581 -5.84 8.09 -4.46
C GLY A 581 -5.39 7.12 -5.54
N LEU A 582 -6.31 6.63 -6.38
CA LEU A 582 -6.05 5.76 -7.53
C LEU A 582 -6.36 6.47 -8.84
N THR A 583 -6.18 7.79 -8.86
CA THR A 583 -6.33 8.65 -10.02
C THR A 583 -5.04 9.44 -10.21
N VAL A 584 -4.43 9.35 -11.40
CA VAL A 584 -3.22 10.09 -11.77
C VAL A 584 -3.61 11.20 -12.74
N ASP A 585 -3.40 12.45 -12.33
CA ASP A 585 -3.65 13.64 -13.16
C ASP A 585 -2.37 14.21 -13.80
N GLY A 586 -1.20 13.64 -13.46
CA GLY A 586 0.10 14.04 -13.96
C GLY A 586 0.81 15.13 -13.14
N THR A 587 0.22 15.62 -12.05
CA THR A 587 0.81 16.60 -11.14
C THR A 587 1.30 15.93 -9.85
N PRO A 588 2.62 15.83 -9.61
CA PRO A 588 3.16 15.22 -8.41
C PRO A 588 2.64 15.88 -7.13
N THR A 589 1.93 15.10 -6.32
CA THR A 589 1.44 15.48 -5.00
C THR A 589 2.18 14.67 -3.94
N ALA A 590 2.83 15.39 -3.02
CA ALA A 590 3.61 14.81 -1.94
C ALA A 590 2.76 13.82 -1.12
N ASP A 591 3.36 12.70 -0.76
CA ASP A 591 2.74 11.62 0.02
C ASP A 591 1.47 10.98 -0.59
N ILE A 592 1.14 11.28 -1.86
CA ILE A 592 -0.02 10.71 -2.58
C ILE A 592 0.43 10.01 -3.86
N ASP A 593 1.08 10.71 -4.80
CA ASP A 593 1.48 10.14 -6.10
C ASP A 593 2.82 10.65 -6.61
N GLN A 594 3.51 11.51 -5.84
CA GLN A 594 4.83 12.03 -6.20
C GLN A 594 5.83 10.93 -6.53
N GLN A 595 5.84 9.84 -5.75
CA GLN A 595 6.69 8.68 -6.03
C GLN A 595 6.28 8.00 -7.35
N TRP A 596 4.98 7.81 -7.57
CA TRP A 596 4.46 7.18 -8.77
C TRP A 596 4.87 7.95 -10.03
N LEU A 597 4.86 9.28 -9.95
CA LEU A 597 5.19 10.23 -11.01
C LEU A 597 6.68 10.61 -11.09
N ALA A 598 7.53 10.08 -10.21
CA ALA A 598 8.97 10.34 -10.21
C ALA A 598 9.67 9.82 -11.48
N ARG A 599 9.05 8.86 -12.17
CA ARG A 599 9.53 8.28 -13.43
C ARG A 599 8.58 8.61 -14.57
N SER A 600 9.14 8.92 -15.74
CA SER A 600 8.37 8.90 -16.99
C SER A 600 8.02 7.46 -17.36
N TRP A 601 6.76 7.08 -17.18
CA TRP A 601 6.23 5.76 -17.49
C TRP A 601 5.10 5.87 -18.52
N LYS A 602 5.11 5.00 -19.53
CA LYS A 602 4.15 4.97 -20.63
C LYS A 602 3.56 3.56 -20.71
N PRO A 603 2.49 3.26 -19.97
CA PRO A 603 1.95 1.91 -19.93
C PRO A 603 1.47 1.47 -21.31
N ALA A 604 1.75 0.21 -21.63
CA ALA A 604 1.22 -0.50 -22.76
C ALA A 604 0.82 -1.91 -22.30
N PRO A 605 -0.34 -2.02 -21.60
CA PRO A 605 -0.87 -3.30 -21.15
C PRO A 605 -1.08 -4.27 -22.32
N GLN A 606 -0.85 -5.55 -22.08
CA GLN A 606 -1.00 -6.62 -23.07
C GLN A 606 -2.02 -7.68 -22.65
N ASP A 607 -2.28 -7.80 -21.35
CA ASP A 607 -3.24 -8.75 -20.79
C ASP A 607 -3.93 -8.19 -19.54
N LEU A 608 -4.95 -8.92 -19.08
CA LEU A 608 -5.56 -8.77 -17.76
C LEU A 608 -5.59 -10.14 -17.08
N ARG A 609 -4.97 -10.24 -15.93
CA ARG A 609 -4.92 -11.45 -15.09
C ARG A 609 -5.62 -11.16 -13.77
N LEU A 610 -6.46 -12.09 -13.31
CA LEU A 610 -7.24 -11.98 -12.08
C LEU A 610 -6.91 -13.15 -11.16
N GLY A 611 -6.69 -12.91 -9.88
CA GLY A 611 -6.19 -13.96 -9.00
C GLY A 611 -5.86 -13.51 -7.60
N TRP A 612 -4.81 -14.11 -7.04
CA TRP A 612 -4.24 -13.71 -5.76
C TRP A 612 -2.73 -13.98 -5.75
N GLU A 613 -1.96 -13.00 -5.30
CA GLU A 613 -0.52 -13.04 -5.06
C GLU A 613 -0.24 -12.32 -3.73
N ALA A 614 0.50 -12.99 -2.83
CA ALA A 614 0.93 -12.43 -1.56
C ALA A 614 2.36 -12.91 -1.27
N TYR A 615 3.27 -12.03 -0.83
CA TYR A 615 4.66 -12.40 -0.55
C TYR A 615 4.86 -12.97 0.86
N GLY A 616 4.02 -12.57 1.81
CA GLY A 616 4.00 -13.07 3.19
C GLY A 616 2.65 -13.67 3.55
N ASP A 617 2.12 -13.36 4.72
CA ASP A 617 0.76 -13.77 5.10
C ASP A 617 -0.32 -13.01 4.32
N GLY A 618 -1.49 -13.62 4.15
CA GLY A 618 -2.62 -12.99 3.47
C GLY A 618 -3.48 -13.98 2.71
N ASP A 619 -3.98 -15.02 3.37
CA ASP A 619 -4.96 -15.93 2.76
C ASP A 619 -6.27 -15.18 2.47
N ASP A 620 -6.82 -15.38 1.29
CA ASP A 620 -8.15 -14.90 0.94
C ASP A 620 -8.82 -15.81 -0.10
N THR A 621 -10.14 -15.81 -0.10
CA THR A 621 -10.94 -16.46 -1.13
C THR A 621 -11.68 -15.41 -1.93
N LEU A 622 -11.44 -15.37 -3.23
CA LEU A 622 -12.00 -14.39 -4.15
C LEU A 622 -12.84 -15.07 -5.22
N TRP A 623 -13.88 -14.40 -5.68
CA TRP A 623 -14.65 -14.77 -6.87
C TRP A 623 -14.59 -13.63 -7.86
N TYR A 624 -14.39 -13.97 -9.13
CA TYR A 624 -14.36 -13.06 -10.26
C TYR A 624 -15.47 -13.39 -11.24
N ASP A 625 -16.16 -12.36 -11.73
CA ASP A 625 -17.25 -12.49 -12.67
C ASP A 625 -17.38 -11.27 -13.60
N ASP A 626 -18.12 -11.41 -14.69
CA ASP A 626 -18.49 -10.37 -15.66
C ASP A 626 -17.31 -9.49 -16.11
N VAL A 627 -16.22 -10.14 -16.51
CA VAL A 627 -15.00 -9.48 -16.94
C VAL A 627 -15.21 -8.82 -18.29
N ALA A 628 -14.69 -7.61 -18.46
CA ALA A 628 -14.69 -6.92 -19.75
C ALA A 628 -13.43 -6.07 -19.91
N VAL A 629 -12.90 -6.01 -21.12
CA VAL A 629 -11.75 -5.18 -21.51
C VAL A 629 -12.06 -4.48 -22.82
N GLY A 630 -11.86 -3.17 -22.89
CA GLY A 630 -12.21 -2.34 -24.04
C GLY A 630 -11.42 -1.04 -24.13
N ALA A 631 -11.62 -0.29 -25.22
CA ALA A 631 -10.97 1.01 -25.45
C ALA A 631 -11.84 2.20 -25.00
N GLN A 632 -13.01 1.92 -24.42
CA GLN A 632 -13.97 2.90 -23.93
C GLN A 632 -14.48 2.47 -22.56
N ARG A 633 -15.02 3.45 -21.82
CA ARG A 633 -15.61 3.21 -20.50
C ARG A 633 -16.69 2.12 -20.56
N ILE A 634 -16.60 1.14 -19.68
CA ILE A 634 -17.47 -0.04 -19.63
C ILE A 634 -18.62 0.20 -18.66
N GLY A 635 -18.30 0.70 -17.46
CA GLY A 635 -19.24 0.92 -16.38
C GLY A 635 -19.54 -0.32 -15.54
N CYS A 636 -20.39 -0.09 -14.55
CA CYS A 636 -21.11 -1.07 -13.76
C CYS A 636 -22.59 -0.91 -14.11
#